data_AF-A0A662KLU7-F1
#
_entry.id   AF-A0A662KLU7-F1
#
_cell.length_a   1.000
_cell.length_b   1.000
_cell.length_c   1.000
_cell.angle_alpha   90.00
_cell.angle_beta   90.00
_cell.angle_gamma   90.00
#
_symmetry.space_group_name_H-M   'P 1'
#
loop_
_entity.id
_entity.type
_entity.pdbx_description
1 polymer ?
#
loop_
_entity_poly.entity_id
_entity_poly.type
_entity_poly.pdbx_seq_one_letter_code
_entity_poly.pdbx_strand_id
1 'polypeptide(L)'
;MKNRLPPPTVKRLSLYLRAFEGLDHRGVTHISSKGLSEILEIPDTQIRKDLSFIGKTGRRGKGYPVRDLIQRIREILGLKSYIPIILVGVGNLGTALLASKLLKQRGFRIVGAFDVDVSKIGKKFCDVRIQDDSKISEFVKEYGIKLAILTTPGEAAQHTAE
;
A
#
# COMPACT_ATOMS: atom_id res chain seq x y z
N MET A 1 17.33 1.65 14.22
CA MET A 1 17.87 3.02 14.40
C MET A 1 17.13 3.97 13.46
N LYS A 2 16.30 4.87 14.01
CA LYS A 2 15.56 5.90 13.26
C LYS A 2 16.53 7.04 12.90
N ASN A 3 17.07 7.05 11.68
CA ASN A 3 17.60 8.30 11.15
C ASN A 3 16.42 9.24 10.93
N ARG A 4 16.26 10.22 11.84
CA ARG A 4 15.27 11.30 11.69
C ARG A 4 15.58 12.03 10.39
N LEU A 5 14.73 11.86 9.38
CA LEU A 5 14.79 12.68 8.17
C LEU A 5 14.67 14.16 8.58
N PRO A 6 15.51 15.05 8.05
CA PRO A 6 15.37 16.47 8.30
C PRO A 6 13.96 16.95 7.89
N PRO A 7 13.26 17.78 8.69
CA PRO A 7 11.92 18.28 8.33
C PRO A 7 11.83 18.89 6.92
N PRO A 8 12.84 19.65 6.43
CA PRO A 8 12.84 20.16 5.05
C PRO A 8 12.86 19.04 3.99
N THR A 9 13.53 17.93 4.28
CA THR A 9 13.60 16.77 3.38
C THR A 9 12.23 16.11 3.28
N VAL A 10 11.48 15.97 4.39
CA VAL A 10 10.12 15.42 4.38
C VAL A 10 9.19 16.23 3.47
N LYS A 11 9.24 17.56 3.52
CA LYS A 11 8.45 18.43 2.64
C LYS A 11 8.80 18.21 1.16
N ARG A 12 10.10 18.06 0.84
CA ARG A 12 10.56 17.78 -0.52
C ARG A 12 10.21 16.36 -1.00
N LEU A 13 10.11 15.38 -0.10
CA LEU A 13 9.66 14.03 -0.46
C LEU A 13 8.26 14.04 -1.09
N SER A 14 7.34 14.88 -0.61
CA SER A 14 6.01 15.03 -1.23
C SER A 14 6.09 15.60 -2.65
N LEU A 15 7.02 16.52 -2.93
CA LEU A 15 7.26 17.05 -4.28
C LEU A 15 7.87 15.98 -5.19
N TYR A 16 8.86 15.24 -4.68
CA TYR A 16 9.46 14.13 -5.40
C TYR A 16 8.42 13.06 -5.76
N LEU A 17 7.55 12.69 -4.82
CA LEU A 17 6.48 11.73 -5.05
C LEU A 17 5.61 12.15 -6.25
N ARG A 18 5.12 13.39 -6.27
CA ARG A 18 4.29 13.92 -7.36
C ARG A 18 5.02 13.89 -8.71
N ALA A 19 6.29 14.27 -8.74
CA ALA A 19 7.08 14.21 -9.97
C ALA A 19 7.28 12.78 -10.46
N PHE A 20 7.60 11.84 -9.56
CA PHE A 20 7.76 10.43 -9.92
C PHE A 20 6.47 9.79 -10.40
N GLU A 21 5.33 10.08 -9.78
CA GLU A 21 4.02 9.61 -10.26
C GLU A 21 3.70 10.13 -11.67
N GLY A 22 3.97 11.41 -11.94
CA GLY A 22 3.82 11.97 -13.28
C GLY A 22 4.75 11.33 -14.32
N LEU A 23 5.97 10.94 -13.92
CA LEU A 23 6.91 10.23 -14.77
C LEU A 23 6.47 8.78 -15.03
N ASP A 24 6.01 8.06 -14.01
CA ASP A 24 5.48 6.69 -14.15
C ASP A 24 4.24 6.66 -15.05
N HIS A 25 3.35 7.65 -14.93
CA HIS A 25 2.19 7.80 -15.81
C HIS A 25 2.58 7.98 -17.29
N ARG A 26 3.73 8.61 -17.56
CA ARG A 26 4.31 8.75 -18.90
C ARG A 26 5.19 7.56 -19.33
N GLY A 27 5.24 6.49 -18.55
CA GLY A 27 6.03 5.29 -18.84
C GLY A 27 7.54 5.45 -18.62
N VAL A 28 8.00 6.51 -17.96
CA VAL A 28 9.42 6.72 -17.68
C VAL A 28 9.87 5.76 -16.58
N THR A 29 10.80 4.87 -16.91
CA THR A 29 11.27 3.85 -15.95
C THR A 29 12.42 4.33 -15.07
N HIS A 30 13.26 5.22 -15.60
CA HIS A 30 14.43 5.76 -14.91
C HIS A 30 14.59 7.26 -15.17
N ILE A 31 15.11 7.99 -14.18
CA ILE A 31 15.44 9.42 -14.34
C ILE A 31 16.73 9.79 -13.61
N SER A 32 17.50 10.73 -14.17
CA SER A 32 18.73 11.24 -13.54
C SER A 32 18.41 12.34 -12.51
N SER A 33 19.36 12.63 -11.60
CA SER A 33 19.22 13.79 -10.71
C SER A 33 19.13 15.11 -11.48
N LYS A 34 19.79 15.19 -12.64
CA LYS A 34 19.76 16.36 -13.53
C LYS A 34 18.37 16.53 -14.17
N GLY A 35 17.78 15.45 -14.69
CA GLY A 35 16.41 15.50 -15.22
C GLY A 35 15.38 15.84 -14.15
N LEU A 36 15.55 15.35 -12.92
CA LEU A 36 14.71 15.78 -11.80
C LEU A 36 14.90 17.25 -11.44
N SER A 37 16.14 17.76 -11.51
CA SER A 37 16.45 19.17 -11.26
C SER A 37 15.73 20.09 -12.25
N GLU A 38 15.64 19.69 -13.51
CA GLU A 38 14.93 20.43 -14.57
C GLU A 38 13.41 20.46 -14.33
N ILE A 39 12.84 19.38 -13.79
CA ILE A 39 11.40 19.28 -13.53
C ILE A 39 10.99 20.00 -12.25
N LEU A 40 11.84 19.95 -11.22
CA LEU A 40 11.49 20.38 -9.87
C LEU A 40 12.15 21.70 -9.46
N GLU A 41 13.05 22.23 -10.28
CA GLU A 41 13.85 23.43 -9.97
C GLU A 41 14.63 23.32 -8.65
N ILE A 42 15.02 22.09 -8.28
CA ILE A 42 15.85 21.80 -7.10
C ILE A 42 17.23 21.38 -7.58
N PRO A 43 18.33 21.94 -7.03
CA PRO A 43 19.69 21.55 -7.41
C PRO A 43 19.91 20.03 -7.35
N ASP A 44 20.56 19.49 -8.38
CA ASP A 44 20.80 18.05 -8.49
C ASP A 44 21.60 17.48 -7.29
N THR A 45 22.50 18.29 -6.72
CA THR A 45 23.25 18.00 -5.49
C THR A 45 22.32 17.80 -4.28
N GLN A 46 21.31 18.67 -4.14
CA GLN A 46 20.31 18.58 -3.08
C GLN A 46 19.40 17.37 -3.29
N ILE A 47 18.98 17.08 -4.52
CA ILE A 47 18.21 15.88 -4.87
C ILE A 47 18.98 14.61 -4.50
N ARG A 48 20.27 14.52 -4.87
CA ARG A 48 21.12 13.37 -4.51
C ARG A 48 21.23 13.20 -3.00
N LYS A 49 21.38 14.30 -2.26
CA LYS A 49 21.44 14.31 -0.79
C LYS A 49 20.12 13.85 -0.17
N ASP A 50 18.98 14.29 -0.68
CA ASP A 50 17.69 13.87 -0.14
C ASP A 50 17.39 12.40 -0.45
N LEU A 51 17.67 11.96 -1.67
CA LEU A 51 17.45 10.57 -2.08
C LEU A 51 18.41 9.58 -1.39
N SER A 52 19.59 10.03 -0.95
CA SER A 52 20.52 9.18 -0.20
C SER A 52 19.96 8.82 1.19
N PHE A 53 19.20 9.71 1.83
CA PHE A 53 18.57 9.42 3.13
C PHE A 53 17.49 8.34 3.05
N ILE A 54 16.89 8.13 1.89
CA ILE A 54 15.82 7.14 1.69
C ILE A 54 16.33 5.80 1.14
N GLY A 55 17.66 5.62 1.07
CA GLY A 55 18.30 4.32 0.86
C GLY A 55 18.32 3.80 -0.58
N LYS A 56 17.96 4.63 -1.59
CA LYS A 56 18.14 4.28 -3.00
C LYS A 56 19.30 5.05 -3.61
N THR A 57 20.44 4.38 -3.73
CA THR A 57 21.51 4.80 -4.63
C THR A 57 21.08 4.51 -6.06
N GLY A 58 20.77 5.56 -6.82
CA GLY A 58 20.66 5.47 -8.27
C GLY A 58 21.90 4.78 -8.84
N ARG A 59 21.75 4.03 -9.93
CA ARG A 59 22.89 3.36 -10.56
C ARG A 59 23.63 4.38 -11.42
N ARG A 60 24.95 4.50 -11.25
CA ARG A 60 25.79 5.38 -12.09
C ARG A 60 25.53 5.04 -13.57
N GLY A 61 25.19 6.05 -14.37
CA GLY A 61 24.83 5.90 -15.78
C GLY A 61 23.38 5.51 -16.09
N LYS A 62 22.60 4.98 -15.13
CA LYS A 62 21.17 4.62 -15.32
C LYS A 62 20.20 5.57 -14.62
N GLY A 63 20.63 6.29 -13.59
CA GLY A 63 19.76 7.14 -12.78
C GLY A 63 18.96 6.35 -11.75
N TYR A 64 17.83 6.90 -11.34
CA TYR A 64 16.97 6.37 -10.29
C TYR A 64 15.77 5.64 -10.89
N PRO A 65 15.45 4.42 -10.42
CA PRO A 65 14.25 3.71 -10.86
C PRO A 65 12.99 4.38 -10.28
N VAL A 66 12.07 4.79 -11.15
CA VAL A 66 10.93 5.67 -10.80
C VAL A 66 9.94 4.99 -9.85
N ARG A 67 9.38 3.84 -10.23
CA ARG A 67 8.40 3.08 -9.40
C ARG A 67 8.93 2.74 -8.02
N ASP A 68 10.19 2.36 -8.02
CA ASP A 68 10.99 2.03 -6.87
C ASP A 68 11.10 3.19 -5.87
N LEU A 69 11.19 4.43 -6.35
CA LEU A 69 11.20 5.63 -5.51
C LEU A 69 9.80 6.02 -5.06
N ILE A 70 8.78 5.88 -5.90
CA ILE A 70 7.37 6.10 -5.52
C ILE A 70 7.02 5.26 -4.29
N GLN A 71 7.30 3.96 -4.35
CA GLN A 71 6.99 3.02 -3.27
C GLN A 71 7.72 3.41 -1.97
N ARG A 72 9.02 3.69 -2.06
CA ARG A 72 9.83 4.02 -0.88
C ARG A 72 9.42 5.34 -0.25
N ILE A 73 9.10 6.36 -1.06
CA ILE A 73 8.65 7.65 -0.56
C ILE A 73 7.28 7.52 0.11
N ARG A 74 6.33 6.77 -0.48
CA ARG A 74 5.05 6.46 0.16
C ARG A 74 5.22 5.80 1.52
N GLU A 75 6.08 4.79 1.62
CA GLU A 75 6.39 4.11 2.89
C GLU A 75 6.92 5.07 3.95
N ILE A 76 7.85 5.96 3.57
CA ILE A 76 8.46 6.94 4.48
C ILE A 76 7.45 7.99 4.94
N LEU A 77 6.58 8.44 4.04
CA LEU A 77 5.53 9.42 4.34
C LEU A 77 4.31 8.78 5.05
N GLY A 78 4.33 7.47 5.30
CA GLY A 78 3.19 6.75 5.87
C GLY A 78 1.96 6.75 4.98
N LEU A 79 2.13 7.03 3.68
CA LEU A 79 1.04 7.01 2.71
C LEU A 79 0.73 5.55 2.39
N LYS A 80 -0.53 5.14 2.66
CA LYS A 80 -1.00 3.80 2.32
C LYS A 80 -0.82 3.59 0.81
N SER A 81 0.02 2.62 0.45
CA SER A 81 0.25 2.19 -0.94
C SER A 81 -0.84 1.26 -1.47
N TYR A 82 -1.85 1.00 -0.65
CA TYR A 82 -2.93 0.07 -0.95
C TYR A 82 -4.24 0.52 -0.31
N ILE A 83 -5.35 0.06 -0.88
CA ILE A 83 -6.70 0.20 -0.35
C ILE A 83 -6.93 -0.97 0.62
N PRO A 84 -7.08 -0.72 1.94
CA PRO A 84 -7.39 -1.76 2.90
C PRO A 84 -8.84 -2.22 2.71
N ILE A 85 -9.04 -3.53 2.64
CA ILE A 85 -10.34 -4.16 2.49
C ILE A 85 -10.51 -5.29 3.52
N ILE A 86 -11.75 -5.66 3.81
CA ILE A 86 -12.08 -6.85 4.60
C ILE A 86 -12.74 -7.91 3.73
N LEU A 87 -12.71 -9.16 4.19
CA LEU A 87 -13.37 -10.28 3.57
C LEU A 87 -14.31 -10.94 4.57
N VAL A 88 -15.56 -11.19 4.20
CA VAL A 88 -16.56 -11.85 5.05
C VAL A 88 -17.04 -13.13 4.38
N GLY A 89 -16.97 -14.25 5.09
CA GLY A 89 -17.20 -15.60 4.59
C GLY A 89 -15.93 -16.25 4.06
N VAL A 90 -15.21 -16.99 4.92
CA VAL A 90 -13.96 -17.69 4.57
C VAL A 90 -14.26 -19.13 4.13
N GLY A 91 -15.11 -19.24 3.11
CA GLY A 91 -15.36 -20.51 2.39
C GLY A 91 -14.29 -20.77 1.33
N ASN A 92 -14.59 -21.62 0.35
CA ASN A 92 -13.66 -21.94 -0.76
C ASN A 92 -13.24 -20.68 -1.53
N LEU A 93 -14.21 -19.85 -1.93
CA LEU A 93 -13.93 -18.60 -2.66
C LEU A 93 -13.20 -17.59 -1.77
N GLY A 94 -13.65 -17.39 -0.53
CA GLY A 94 -13.00 -16.47 0.41
C GLY A 94 -11.53 -16.83 0.67
N THR A 95 -11.25 -18.12 0.84
CA THR A 95 -9.90 -18.67 0.99
C THR A 95 -9.04 -18.42 -0.26
N ALA A 96 -9.59 -18.64 -1.45
CA ALA A 96 -8.89 -18.35 -2.71
C ALA A 96 -8.57 -16.85 -2.87
N LEU A 97 -9.49 -15.97 -2.47
CA LEU A 97 -9.29 -14.52 -2.51
C LEU A 97 -8.24 -14.05 -1.49
N LEU A 98 -8.20 -14.64 -0.29
CA LEU A 98 -7.13 -14.37 0.69
C LEU A 98 -5.73 -14.68 0.14
N ALA A 99 -5.62 -15.71 -0.70
CA ALA A 99 -4.38 -16.06 -1.39
C ALA A 99 -4.12 -15.27 -2.69
N SER A 100 -5.06 -14.41 -3.13
CA SER A 100 -5.01 -13.75 -4.44
C SER A 100 -3.87 -12.75 -4.56
N LYS A 101 -2.91 -13.06 -5.43
CA LYS A 101 -1.86 -12.12 -5.85
C LYS A 101 -2.43 -10.98 -6.71
N LEU A 102 -3.52 -11.22 -7.43
CA LEU A 102 -4.14 -10.25 -8.32
C LEU A 102 -4.68 -9.04 -7.54
N LEU A 103 -5.36 -9.27 -6.40
CA LEU A 103 -5.84 -8.18 -5.55
C LEU A 103 -4.69 -7.30 -5.07
N LYS A 104 -3.59 -7.93 -4.60
CA LYS A 104 -2.38 -7.23 -4.18
C LYS A 104 -1.76 -6.42 -5.31
N GLN A 105 -1.68 -6.97 -6.52
CA GLN A 105 -1.17 -6.28 -7.71
C GLN A 105 -2.06 -5.09 -8.13
N ARG A 106 -3.37 -5.18 -7.91
CA ARG A 106 -4.33 -4.10 -8.16
C ARG A 106 -4.37 -3.06 -7.02
N GLY A 107 -3.51 -3.19 -6.01
CA GLY A 107 -3.42 -2.23 -4.91
C GLY A 107 -4.45 -2.46 -3.81
N PHE A 108 -5.14 -3.60 -3.77
CA PHE A 108 -6.02 -3.98 -2.66
C PHE A 108 -5.29 -4.90 -1.69
N ARG A 109 -5.53 -4.71 -0.39
CA ARG A 109 -5.00 -5.61 0.63
C ARG A 109 -6.10 -6.00 1.60
N ILE A 110 -6.36 -7.30 1.68
CA ILE A 110 -7.23 -7.85 2.72
C ILE A 110 -6.49 -7.75 4.05
N VAL A 111 -7.03 -6.94 4.96
CA VAL A 111 -6.43 -6.68 6.29
C VAL A 111 -7.20 -7.35 7.42
N GLY A 112 -8.42 -7.81 7.15
CA GLY A 112 -9.25 -8.58 8.10
C GLY A 112 -10.11 -9.61 7.35
N ALA A 113 -10.33 -10.75 7.98
CA ALA A 113 -11.21 -11.81 7.48
C ALA A 113 -12.19 -12.22 8.58
N PHE A 114 -13.45 -12.46 8.21
CA PHE A 114 -14.54 -12.73 9.15
C PHE A 114 -15.34 -13.95 8.73
N ASP A 115 -15.72 -14.79 9.69
CA ASP A 115 -16.55 -15.98 9.48
C ASP A 115 -17.32 -16.30 10.78
N VAL A 116 -18.48 -16.96 10.64
CA VAL A 116 -19.30 -17.44 11.77
C VAL A 116 -18.89 -18.83 12.25
N ASP A 117 -18.15 -19.57 11.43
CA ASP A 117 -17.69 -20.91 11.76
C ASP A 117 -16.60 -20.85 12.85
N VAL A 118 -16.99 -21.23 14.06
CA VAL A 118 -16.12 -21.30 15.25
C VAL A 118 -14.87 -22.13 15.01
N SER A 119 -14.93 -23.13 14.11
CA SER A 119 -13.76 -23.93 13.77
C SER A 119 -12.71 -23.15 12.98
N LYS A 120 -13.08 -22.05 12.33
CA LYS A 120 -12.18 -21.16 11.57
C LYS A 120 -11.72 -19.95 12.38
N ILE A 121 -12.57 -19.45 13.28
CA ILE A 121 -12.28 -18.27 14.09
C ILE A 121 -10.99 -18.49 14.88
N GLY A 122 -10.14 -17.46 14.89
CA GLY A 122 -8.84 -17.48 15.56
C GLY A 122 -7.71 -18.09 14.73
N LYS A 123 -8.01 -18.90 13.71
CA LYS A 123 -7.01 -19.41 12.75
C LYS A 123 -6.46 -18.27 11.90
N LYS A 124 -5.23 -18.47 11.41
CA LYS A 124 -4.56 -17.53 10.52
C LYS A 124 -4.46 -18.16 9.14
N PHE A 125 -4.90 -17.43 8.12
CA PHE A 125 -4.72 -17.81 6.72
C PHE A 125 -3.85 -16.78 6.03
N CYS A 126 -2.72 -17.21 5.45
CA CYS A 126 -1.63 -16.32 5.07
C CYS A 126 -1.24 -15.39 6.23
N ASP A 127 -1.40 -14.08 6.06
CA ASP A 127 -1.08 -13.06 7.08
C ASP A 127 -2.31 -12.48 7.78
N VAL A 128 -3.51 -13.01 7.51
CA VAL A 128 -4.78 -12.47 8.02
C VAL A 128 -5.37 -13.44 9.04
N ARG A 129 -5.75 -12.91 10.21
CA ARG A 129 -6.46 -13.69 11.24
C ARG A 129 -7.95 -13.68 10.94
N ILE A 130 -8.57 -14.85 11.00
CA ILE A 130 -10.01 -15.00 10.88
C ILE A 130 -10.63 -14.63 12.24
N GLN A 131 -11.60 -13.73 12.21
CA GLN A 131 -12.30 -13.22 13.37
C GLN A 131 -13.78 -13.54 13.28
N ASP A 132 -14.45 -13.48 14.42
CA ASP A 132 -15.90 -13.55 14.52
C ASP A 132 -16.54 -12.33 13.83
N ASP A 133 -17.60 -12.55 13.07
CA ASP A 133 -18.28 -11.50 12.28
C ASP A 133 -18.96 -10.43 13.14
N SER A 134 -19.28 -10.73 14.40
CA SER A 134 -19.75 -9.74 15.38
C SER A 134 -18.76 -8.58 15.59
N LYS A 135 -17.47 -8.78 15.27
CA LYS A 135 -16.41 -7.76 15.38
C LYS A 135 -16.26 -6.86 14.15
N ILE A 136 -17.02 -7.09 13.08
CA ILE A 136 -16.89 -6.33 11.83
C ILE A 136 -17.07 -4.83 12.10
N SER A 137 -18.12 -4.44 12.82
CA SER A 137 -18.44 -3.03 13.10
C SER A 137 -17.33 -2.30 13.86
N GLU A 138 -16.72 -2.96 14.84
CA GLU A 138 -15.60 -2.41 15.60
C GLU A 138 -14.37 -2.26 14.70
N PHE A 139 -14.02 -3.33 13.97
CA PHE A 139 -12.86 -3.36 13.09
C PHE A 139 -12.95 -2.34 11.95
N VAL A 140 -14.14 -2.17 11.34
CA VAL A 140 -14.36 -1.20 10.27
C VAL A 140 -14.09 0.22 10.77
N LYS A 141 -14.56 0.56 11.97
CA LYS A 141 -14.34 1.87 12.60
C LYS A 141 -12.88 2.08 12.97
N GLU A 142 -12.26 1.10 13.62
CA GLU A 142 -10.87 1.18 14.09
C GLU A 142 -9.89 1.36 12.92
N TYR A 143 -10.06 0.58 11.85
CA TYR A 143 -9.11 0.57 10.72
C TYR A 143 -9.52 1.49 9.55
N GLY A 144 -10.68 2.16 9.66
CA GLY A 144 -11.22 3.05 8.63
C GLY A 144 -11.48 2.34 7.31
N ILE A 145 -12.06 1.13 7.37
CA ILE A 145 -12.34 0.30 6.20
C ILE A 145 -13.52 0.90 5.42
N LYS A 146 -13.40 0.93 4.09
CA LYS A 146 -14.44 1.48 3.20
C LYS A 146 -14.99 0.48 2.18
N LEU A 147 -14.37 -0.70 2.09
CA LEU A 147 -14.70 -1.69 1.09
C LEU A 147 -14.55 -3.09 1.68
N ALA A 148 -15.55 -3.93 1.43
CA ALA A 148 -15.62 -5.32 1.85
C ALA A 148 -15.85 -6.23 0.65
N ILE A 149 -15.33 -7.46 0.71
CA ILE A 149 -15.68 -8.55 -0.19
C ILE A 149 -16.59 -9.50 0.58
N LEU A 150 -17.80 -9.72 0.07
CA LEU A 150 -18.76 -10.66 0.60
C LEU A 150 -18.67 -11.97 -0.17
N THR A 151 -18.31 -13.05 0.53
CA THR A 151 -18.25 -14.42 0.02
C THR A 151 -19.00 -15.40 0.92
N THR A 152 -20.08 -14.91 1.54
CA THR A 152 -21.05 -15.69 2.31
C THR A 152 -22.03 -16.42 1.38
N PRO A 153 -22.73 -17.46 1.87
CA PRO A 153 -23.87 -18.05 1.15
C PRO A 153 -24.94 -17.00 0.84
N GLY A 154 -25.70 -17.20 -0.25
CA GLY A 154 -26.69 -16.22 -0.72
C GLY A 154 -27.74 -15.85 0.33
N GLU A 155 -28.14 -16.82 1.17
CA GLU A 155 -29.10 -16.66 2.27
C GLU A 155 -28.61 -15.67 3.34
N ALA A 156 -27.29 -15.61 3.58
CA ALA A 156 -26.68 -14.74 4.58
C ALA A 156 -26.16 -13.42 3.99
N ALA A 157 -26.12 -13.28 2.67
CA ALA A 157 -25.49 -12.15 1.99
C ALA A 157 -26.13 -10.80 2.35
N GLN A 158 -27.47 -10.73 2.37
CA GLN A 158 -28.19 -9.48 2.67
C GLN A 158 -27.92 -9.01 4.10
N HIS A 159 -28.10 -9.90 5.08
CA HIS A 159 -27.82 -9.61 6.49
C HIS A 159 -26.37 -9.17 6.73
N THR A 160 -25.42 -9.74 5.99
CA THR A 160 -23.99 -9.38 6.12
C THR A 160 -23.66 -8.03 5.47
N ALA A 161 -24.45 -7.60 4.49
CA ALA A 161 -24.22 -6.36 3.74
C ALA A 161 -24.76 -5.10 4.45
N GLU A 162 -25.74 -5.28 5.34
CA GLU A 162 -26.37 -4.25 6.16
C GLU A 162 -25.52 -3.87 7.38
#